data_AF-A0A2N1N7P5-F1
#
_entry.id   AF-A0A2N1N7P5-F1
#
_cell.length_a   1.000
_cell.length_b   1.000
_cell.length_c   1.000
_cell.angle_alpha   90.00
_cell.angle_beta   90.00
_cell.angle_gamma   90.00
#
_symmetry.space_group_name_H-M   'P 1'
#
loop_
_entity.id
_entity.type
_entity.pdbx_description
1 polymer ?
#
loop_
_entity_poly.entity_id
_entity_poly.type
_entity_poly.pdbx_seq_one_letter_code
_entity_poly.pdbx_strand_id
1 'polypeptide(L)'
;MDMKELLNVIVNYSPKNFLKLIHHYDHQMELQLLPEVLEWFFMSWSNREQQKPFSLIIIDFLKSSKIMKDHEKKKIIENYIKLGVIRKFRFVVYNEDY
;
A
#
# COMPACT_ATOMS: atom_id res chain seq x y z
N MET A 1 -14.68 1.16 9.94
CA MET A 1 -13.93 2.15 9.14
C MET A 1 -13.62 1.48 7.83
N ASP A 2 -14.06 2.07 6.71
CA ASP A 2 -13.78 1.52 5.39
C ASP A 2 -12.31 1.78 5.00
N MET A 3 -11.68 0.86 4.28
CA MET A 3 -10.27 0.99 3.89
C MET A 3 -10.04 2.22 3.00
N LYS A 4 -10.97 2.53 2.10
CA LYS A 4 -10.85 3.70 1.23
C LYS A 4 -10.96 4.99 2.05
N GLU A 5 -11.80 5.02 3.09
CA GLU A 5 -11.87 6.15 4.03
C GLU A 5 -10.54 6.34 4.78
N LEU A 6 -9.94 5.27 5.31
CA LEU A 6 -8.64 5.32 5.97
C LEU A 6 -7.54 5.85 5.04
N LEU A 7 -7.48 5.31 3.81
CA LEU A 7 -6.53 5.74 2.79
C LEU A 7 -6.77 7.20 2.37
N ASN A 8 -8.03 7.66 2.34
CA ASN A 8 -8.36 9.05 2.09
C ASN A 8 -7.83 9.98 3.20
N VAL A 9 -7.93 9.56 4.46
CA VAL A 9 -7.34 10.29 5.58
C VAL A 9 -5.82 10.36 5.43
N ILE A 10 -5.18 9.25 5.06
CA ILE A 10 -3.73 9.20 4.81
C ILE A 10 -3.32 10.17 3.69
N VAL A 11 -4.04 10.19 2.56
CA VAL A 11 -3.73 11.10 1.45
C VAL A 11 -3.84 12.57 1.88
N ASN A 12 -4.92 12.94 2.57
CA ASN A 12 -5.22 14.34 2.84
C ASN A 12 -4.47 14.91 4.05
N TYR A 13 -4.18 14.08 5.06
CA TYR A 13 -3.70 14.57 6.36
C TYR A 13 -2.29 14.08 6.72
N SER A 14 -1.64 13.25 5.88
CA SER A 14 -0.25 12.84 6.16
C SER A 14 0.70 14.04 6.13
N PRO A 15 1.64 14.14 7.07
CA PRO A 15 2.58 15.26 7.09
C PRO A 15 3.57 15.21 5.92
N LYS A 16 4.25 16.33 5.66
CA LYS A 16 5.22 16.48 4.55
C LYS A 16 6.39 15.50 4.62
N ASN A 17 6.67 14.98 5.81
CA ASN A 17 7.76 14.05 6.11
C ASN A 17 7.23 12.60 6.26
N PHE A 18 6.03 12.30 5.77
CA PHE A 18 5.55 10.93 5.71
C PHE A 18 6.41 10.10 4.74
N LEU A 19 7.14 9.13 5.29
CA LEU A 19 8.15 8.36 4.54
C LEU A 19 7.81 6.89 4.38
N LYS A 20 6.96 6.33 5.25
CA LYS A 20 6.69 4.89 5.31
C LYS A 20 5.23 4.66 5.67
N LEU A 21 4.55 3.87 4.84
CA LEU A 21 3.27 3.24 5.16
C LEU A 21 3.55 1.76 5.43
N ILE A 22 3.31 1.33 6.68
CA ILE A 22 3.42 -0.06 7.09
C ILE A 22 2.00 -0.58 7.28
N HIS A 23 1.66 -1.67 6.60
CA HIS A 23 0.38 -2.30 6.73
C HIS A 23 0.55 -3.75 7.18
N HIS A 24 -0.08 -4.08 8.31
CA HIS A 24 -0.15 -5.45 8.83
C HIS A 24 -1.31 -6.15 8.13
N TYR A 25 -1.06 -7.27 7.48
CA TYR A 25 -2.04 -8.03 6.71
C TYR A 25 -2.90 -8.92 7.61
N ASP A 26 -4.22 -8.88 7.42
CA ASP A 26 -5.18 -9.85 7.95
C ASP A 26 -6.13 -10.38 6.85
N HIS A 27 -6.98 -11.36 7.18
CA HIS A 27 -7.94 -11.92 6.21
C HIS A 27 -9.00 -10.93 5.71
N GLN A 28 -9.39 -9.94 6.52
CA GLN A 28 -10.37 -8.93 6.12
C GLN A 28 -9.79 -7.97 5.08
N MET A 29 -8.47 -7.82 5.07
CA MET A 29 -7.80 -6.93 4.12
C MET A 29 -7.80 -7.39 2.69
N GLU A 30 -7.86 -8.70 2.40
CA GLU A 30 -7.88 -9.16 1.01
C GLU A 30 -9.08 -8.59 0.25
N LEU A 31 -10.21 -8.44 0.97
CA LEU A 31 -11.45 -7.87 0.47
C LEU A 31 -11.39 -6.34 0.36
N GLN A 32 -10.51 -5.69 1.12
CA GLN A 32 -10.45 -4.24 1.26
C GLN A 32 -9.40 -3.58 0.35
N LEU A 33 -8.32 -4.28 0.00
CA LEU A 33 -7.30 -3.80 -0.94
C LEU A 33 -7.59 -4.32 -2.35
N LEU A 34 -8.75 -3.98 -2.89
CA LEU A 34 -9.07 -4.24 -4.29
C LEU A 34 -8.13 -3.44 -5.21
N PRO A 35 -7.85 -3.92 -6.45
CA PRO A 35 -7.01 -3.21 -7.41
C PRO A 35 -7.42 -1.75 -7.60
N GLU A 36 -8.72 -1.46 -7.67
CA GLU A 36 -9.26 -0.12 -7.87
C GLU A 36 -9.00 0.81 -6.68
N VAL A 37 -9.02 0.26 -5.46
CA VAL A 37 -8.72 1.01 -4.23
C VAL A 37 -7.23 1.35 -4.17
N LEU A 38 -6.36 0.42 -4.55
CA LEU A 38 -4.91 0.63 -4.64
C LEU A 38 -4.55 1.67 -5.70
N GLU A 39 -5.10 1.53 -6.91
CA GLU A 39 -4.90 2.47 -8.01
C GLU A 39 -5.34 3.88 -7.61
N TRP A 40 -6.57 4.01 -7.06
CA TRP A 40 -7.08 5.28 -6.57
C TRP A 40 -6.18 5.89 -5.49
N PHE A 41 -5.69 5.09 -4.54
CA PHE A 41 -4.82 5.58 -3.47
C PHE A 41 -3.50 6.13 -4.02
N PHE A 42 -2.82 5.38 -4.90
CA PHE A 42 -1.54 5.84 -5.45
C PHE A 42 -1.70 7.04 -6.39
N MET A 43 -2.76 7.07 -7.20
CA MET A 43 -3.12 8.24 -8.01
C MET A 43 -3.35 9.47 -7.12
N SER A 44 -4.13 9.32 -6.04
CA SER A 44 -4.43 10.40 -5.11
C SER A 44 -3.18 10.86 -4.36
N TRP A 45 -2.28 9.94 -4.00
CA TRP A 45 -0.98 10.28 -3.41
C TRP A 45 -0.10 11.09 -4.37
N SER A 46 -0.12 10.75 -5.65
CA SER A 46 0.64 11.45 -6.71
C SER A 46 0.16 12.89 -6.92
N ASN A 47 -1.12 13.16 -6.65
CA ASN A 47 -1.74 14.46 -6.81
C ASN A 47 -1.58 15.39 -5.59
N ARG A 48 -0.94 14.92 -4.51
CA ARG A 48 -0.67 15.78 -3.35
C ARG A 48 0.27 16.91 -3.76
N GLU A 49 0.05 18.11 -3.22
CA GLU A 49 0.95 19.27 -3.46
C GLU A 49 2.41 18.98 -3.13
N GLN A 50 2.65 18.01 -2.23
CA GLN A 50 3.98 17.57 -1.85
C GLN A 50 4.18 16.13 -2.31
N GLN A 51 4.69 16.01 -3.53
CA GLN A 51 4.96 14.75 -4.22
C GLN A 51 6.22 14.06 -3.68
N LYS A 52 6.30 13.86 -2.37
CA LYS A 52 7.37 13.04 -1.80
C LYS A 52 6.98 11.57 -1.93
N PRO A 53 7.86 10.74 -2.51
CA PRO A 53 7.57 9.33 -2.61
C PRO A 53 7.69 8.67 -1.25
N PHE A 54 6.77 7.75 -0.97
CA PHE A 54 6.74 7.00 0.27
C PHE A 54 7.23 5.57 0.04
N SER A 55 7.58 4.89 1.12
CA SER A 55 7.87 3.46 1.11
C SER A 55 6.63 2.69 1.56
N LEU A 56 6.20 1.71 0.78
CA LEU A 56 5.09 0.81 1.11
C LEU A 56 5.66 -0.51 1.64
N ILE A 57 5.25 -0.90 2.83
CA ILE A 57 5.64 -2.17 3.47
C ILE A 57 4.36 -2.92 3.83
N ILE A 58 4.22 -4.13 3.33
CA ILE A 58 3.11 -5.03 3.64
C ILE A 58 3.67 -6.21 4.40
N ILE A 59 3.13 -6.48 5.58
CA ILE A 59 3.59 -7.55 6.47
C ILE A 59 2.49 -8.60 6.58
N ASP A 60 2.70 -9.78 6.02
CA ASP A 60 1.81 -10.92 6.08
C ASP A 60 2.11 -11.82 7.28
N PHE A 61 1.33 -11.67 8.34
CA PHE A 61 1.42 -12.51 9.54
C PHE A 61 0.76 -13.87 9.37
N LEU A 62 -0.27 -13.95 8.53
CA LEU A 62 -1.10 -15.16 8.39
C LEU A 62 -0.58 -16.09 7.29
N LYS A 63 0.46 -15.68 6.56
CA LYS A 63 1.01 -16.37 5.37
C LYS A 63 -0.06 -16.69 4.32
N SER A 64 -1.17 -15.95 4.35
CA SER A 64 -2.37 -16.20 3.55
C SER A 64 -2.58 -15.14 2.48
N SER A 65 -1.71 -14.12 2.42
CA SER A 65 -1.89 -13.00 1.52
C SER A 65 -1.79 -13.42 0.07
N LYS A 66 -2.84 -13.09 -0.69
CA LYS A 66 -2.83 -13.22 -2.15
C LYS A 66 -2.33 -11.97 -2.85
N ILE A 67 -1.89 -10.94 -2.13
CA ILE A 67 -1.53 -9.66 -2.76
C ILE A 67 -0.36 -9.80 -3.76
N MET A 68 0.57 -10.74 -3.50
CA MET A 68 1.67 -11.07 -4.41
C MET A 68 1.30 -12.10 -5.48
N LYS A 69 0.18 -12.82 -5.31
CA LYS A 69 -0.38 -13.76 -6.31
C LYS A 69 -1.31 -13.05 -7.29
N ASP A 70 -1.84 -11.90 -6.91
CA ASP A 70 -2.70 -11.04 -7.71
C ASP A 70 -1.87 -10.22 -8.71
N HIS A 71 -1.91 -10.65 -9.98
CA HIS A 71 -1.13 -10.04 -11.05
C HIS A 71 -1.51 -8.56 -11.29
N GLU A 72 -2.77 -8.21 -11.07
CA GLU A 72 -3.25 -6.84 -11.27
C GLU A 72 -2.68 -5.91 -10.20
N LYS A 73 -2.79 -6.28 -8.92
CA LYS A 73 -2.23 -5.51 -7.80
C LYS A 73 -0.72 -5.36 -7.92
N LYS A 74 -0.03 -6.43 -8.33
CA LYS A 74 1.42 -6.38 -8.59
C LYS A 74 1.76 -5.38 -9.69
N LYS A 75 1.04 -5.42 -10.81
CA LYS A 75 1.24 -4.50 -11.94
C LYS A 75 1.01 -3.05 -11.52
N ILE A 76 -0.03 -2.77 -10.74
CA ILE A 76 -0.31 -1.44 -10.19
C ILE A 76 0.89 -0.95 -9.36
N ILE A 77 1.33 -1.74 -8.38
CA ILE A 77 2.48 -1.38 -7.52
C ILE A 77 3.74 -1.10 -8.36
N GLU A 78 4.04 -1.97 -9.33
CA GLU A 78 5.19 -1.79 -10.23
C GLU A 78 5.10 -0.51 -11.06
N ASN A 79 3.91 -0.16 -11.56
CA ASN A 79 3.69 1.09 -12.29
C ASN A 79 3.99 2.31 -11.42
N TYR A 80 3.48 2.34 -10.19
CA TYR A 80 3.71 3.48 -9.29
C TYR A 80 5.12 3.54 -8.70
N ILE A 81 5.87 2.43 -8.71
CA ILE A 81 7.32 2.46 -8.51
C ILE A 81 8.01 3.16 -9.70
N LYS A 82 7.66 2.81 -10.94
CA LYS A 82 8.24 3.43 -12.15
C LYS A 82 7.91 4.92 -12.28
N LEU A 83 6.71 5.32 -11.87
CA LEU A 83 6.27 6.72 -11.81
C LEU A 83 6.91 7.50 -10.65
N GLY A 84 7.70 6.84 -9.81
CA GLY A 84 8.42 7.48 -8.71
C GLY A 84 7.51 7.91 -7.56
N VAL A 85 6.31 7.33 -7.43
CA VAL A 85 5.35 7.61 -6.35
C VAL A 85 5.66 6.73 -5.15
N ILE A 86 5.98 5.46 -5.43
CA ILE A 86 6.47 4.50 -4.44
C ILE A 86 7.98 4.45 -4.53
N ARG A 87 8.66 4.99 -3.51
CA ARG A 87 10.13 4.95 -3.43
C ARG A 87 10.66 3.53 -3.25
N LYS A 88 9.94 2.72 -2.47
CA LYS A 88 10.35 1.37 -2.11
C LYS A 88 9.14 0.55 -1.73
N PHE A 89 9.01 -0.64 -2.32
CA PHE A 89 8.04 -1.63 -1.93
C PHE A 89 8.73 -2.79 -1.21
N ARG A 90 8.13 -3.29 -0.13
CA ARG A 90 8.54 -4.52 0.54
C ARG A 90 7.31 -5.33 0.93
N PHE A 91 7.34 -6.62 0.61
CA PHE A 91 6.41 -7.61 1.12
C PHE A 91 7.18 -8.53 2.06
N VAL A 92 6.73 -8.65 3.31
CA VAL A 92 7.39 -9.44 4.35
C VAL A 92 6.40 -10.49 4.82
N VAL A 93 6.76 -11.76 4.81
CA VAL A 93 5.99 -12.82 5.46
C VAL A 93 6.59 -13.01 6.85
N TYR A 94 5.79 -12.82 7.90
CA TYR A 94 6.23 -13.09 9.25
C TYR A 94 6.26 -14.61 9.47
N ASN A 95 7.44 -15.15 9.74
CA ASN A 95 7.58 -16.50 10.27
C ASN A 95 7.82 -16.34 11.78
N GLU A 96 6.98 -16.98 12.61
CA GLU A 96 7.12 -17.02 14.08
C GLU A 96 8.35 -17.81 14.57
N ASP A 97 9.33 -18.11 13.71
CA ASP A 97 10.52 -18.88 14.07
C ASP A 97 11.60 -18.00 14.74
N TYR A 98 11.25 -17.39 15.88
CA TYR A 98 12.18 -16.77 16.83
C TYR A 98 11.93 -17.27 18.26
#